data_AF-A0A7V0I9D4-F1
#
_entry.id   AF-A0A7V0I9D4-F1
#
_cell.length_a   1.000
_cell.length_b   1.000
_cell.length_c   1.000
_cell.angle_alpha   90.00
_cell.angle_beta   90.00
_cell.angle_gamma   90.00
#
_symmetry.space_group_name_H-M   'P 1'
#
loop_
_entity.id
_entity.type
_entity.pdbx_description
1 polymer ?
#
loop_
_entity_poly.entity_id
_entity_poly.type
_entity_poly.pdbx_seq_one_letter_code
_entity_poly.pdbx_strand_id
1 'polypeptide(L)'
;MLALVERMGMRKLEVRLFREGDAAGVAELLNASDAAWPGTFTGGIPYTAERVLRNRAEESLILDLVAAEGEKILGYCTLTRDWRDPNALYVGFLDVHPDYHGRGIGKRLLLGALEEAIRRGVPYVSLNTWSGNERAIGLYKKLGFFWVPGTSVRMENFIPAILGNPWVREFLGDANWLDCLRREITLEEDREEWRGRGIYRYRFERAGDFLEVIIDREAKRPCAFLSPRFSAELWTEPGKPRAILPFDVHWRLENKDEKPLTVAVAARGDPGVEISGGELIPLEPKAARVGAFRCVVTAMGSDPRRPAPAARLSLLSEAGTLELACRLRPAPPVEISPGP
;
A
#
# COMPACT_ATOMS: atom_id res chain seq x y z
N MET A 1 30.73 22.69 -8.29
CA MET A 1 31.16 21.32 -8.62
C MET A 1 29.95 20.48 -9.06
N LEU A 2 28.85 21.09 -9.52
CA LEU A 2 28.56 21.21 -10.95
C LEU A 2 29.78 21.32 -11.88
N ALA A 3 29.66 20.65 -13.03
CA ALA A 3 30.58 20.59 -14.17
C ALA A 3 31.82 19.68 -14.04
N LEU A 4 31.61 18.35 -14.09
CA LEU A 4 32.60 17.45 -14.71
C LEU A 4 32.07 16.04 -15.07
N VAL A 5 30.87 15.90 -15.66
CA VAL A 5 30.54 14.69 -16.45
C VAL A 5 29.59 15.07 -17.60
N GLU A 6 30.03 15.99 -18.46
CA GLU A 6 29.64 15.95 -19.88
C GLU A 6 30.75 15.23 -20.61
N ARG A 7 30.58 13.93 -20.88
CA ARG A 7 31.26 13.23 -21.97
C ARG A 7 30.50 11.97 -22.34
N MET A 8 30.16 11.92 -23.63
CA MET A 8 29.52 10.84 -24.41
C MET A 8 27.98 10.88 -24.44
N GLY A 9 27.42 11.70 -25.35
CA GLY A 9 26.27 11.40 -26.23
C GLY A 9 25.01 10.69 -25.71
N MET A 10 24.82 10.52 -24.40
CA MET A 10 23.68 9.81 -23.82
C MET A 10 22.56 10.82 -23.59
N ARG A 11 21.46 10.64 -24.34
CA ARG A 11 20.22 11.38 -24.09
C ARG A 11 19.76 11.10 -22.65
N LYS A 12 19.36 12.14 -21.93
CA LYS A 12 18.92 12.01 -20.52
C LYS A 12 17.60 11.24 -20.46
N LEU A 13 17.56 10.18 -19.66
CA LEU A 13 16.32 9.45 -19.36
C LEU A 13 15.31 10.37 -18.65
N GLU A 14 14.13 10.49 -19.22
CA GLU A 14 13.00 11.26 -18.68
C GLU A 14 11.80 10.35 -18.43
N VAL A 15 11.12 10.50 -17.29
CA VAL A 15 9.80 9.89 -17.04
C VAL A 15 8.76 11.00 -17.16
N ARG A 16 7.78 10.83 -18.04
CA ARG A 16 6.75 11.83 -18.34
C ARG A 16 5.44 11.18 -18.75
N LEU A 17 4.39 11.98 -18.85
CA LEU A 17 3.11 11.51 -19.41
C LEU A 17 3.30 11.08 -20.86
N PHE A 18 2.58 10.01 -21.23
CA PHE A 18 2.41 9.56 -22.60
C PHE A 18 1.80 10.67 -23.47
N ARG A 19 2.27 10.76 -24.72
CA ARG A 19 1.74 11.61 -25.78
C ARG A 19 1.44 10.72 -26.98
N GLU A 20 0.47 11.09 -27.81
CA GLU A 20 0.10 10.27 -28.98
C GLU A 20 1.30 9.97 -29.90
N GLY A 21 2.24 10.91 -30.04
CA GLY A 21 3.48 10.72 -30.80
C GLY A 21 4.42 9.64 -30.24
N ASP A 22 4.25 9.21 -28.99
CA ASP A 22 5.03 8.11 -28.38
C ASP A 22 4.52 6.73 -28.81
N ALA A 23 3.35 6.64 -29.46
CA ALA A 23 2.67 5.39 -29.75
C ALA A 23 3.52 4.41 -30.58
N ALA A 24 4.29 4.92 -31.55
CA ALA A 24 5.21 4.11 -32.35
C ALA A 24 6.34 3.51 -31.48
N GLY A 25 6.96 4.32 -30.61
CA GLY A 25 7.99 3.84 -29.70
C GLY A 25 7.47 2.85 -28.66
N VAL A 26 6.24 3.04 -28.17
CA VAL A 26 5.58 2.05 -27.30
C VAL A 26 5.31 0.74 -28.06
N ALA A 27 4.89 0.82 -29.33
CA ALA A 27 4.67 -0.37 -30.15
C ALA A 27 5.99 -1.15 -30.36
N GLU A 28 7.09 -0.46 -30.68
CA GLU A 28 8.42 -1.08 -30.77
C GLU A 28 8.81 -1.78 -29.48
N LEU A 29 8.63 -1.11 -28.34
CA LEU A 29 8.91 -1.68 -27.03
C LEU A 29 8.10 -2.94 -26.76
N LEU A 30 6.78 -2.91 -27.01
CA LEU A 30 5.89 -4.06 -26.77
C LEU A 30 6.24 -5.26 -27.66
N ASN A 31 6.62 -5.00 -28.90
CA ASN A 31 7.08 -6.05 -29.82
C ASN A 31 8.42 -6.64 -29.37
N ALA A 32 9.35 -5.81 -28.88
CA ALA A 32 10.63 -6.29 -28.35
C ALA A 32 10.44 -7.11 -27.07
N SER A 33 9.45 -6.77 -26.24
CA SER A 33 9.14 -7.50 -25.01
C SER A 33 8.44 -8.83 -25.24
N ASP A 34 7.88 -9.12 -26.42
CA ASP A 34 7.01 -10.30 -26.66
C ASP A 34 7.59 -11.62 -26.13
N ALA A 35 8.86 -11.89 -26.42
CA ALA A 35 9.55 -13.12 -26.02
C ALA A 35 9.88 -13.17 -24.50
N ALA A 36 9.83 -12.04 -23.80
CA ALA A 36 10.07 -11.96 -22.36
C ALA A 36 8.81 -12.25 -21.53
N TRP A 37 7.62 -12.28 -22.17
CA TRP A 37 6.36 -12.60 -21.51
C TRP A 37 6.03 -14.10 -21.64
N PRO A 38 5.42 -14.73 -20.62
CA PRO A 38 5.00 -16.12 -20.72
C PRO A 38 4.05 -16.36 -21.91
N GLY A 39 4.46 -17.23 -22.84
CA GLY A 39 3.71 -17.50 -24.08
C GLY A 39 4.05 -16.49 -25.18
N THR A 40 3.12 -15.59 -25.47
CA THR A 40 3.31 -14.42 -26.36
C THR A 40 2.46 -13.28 -25.81
N PHE A 41 3.05 -12.09 -25.67
CA PHE A 41 2.32 -10.89 -25.25
C PHE A 41 1.46 -10.33 -26.39
N THR A 42 1.99 -10.36 -27.60
CA THR A 42 1.39 -9.78 -28.79
C THR A 42 0.26 -10.64 -29.37
N GLY A 43 0.25 -11.93 -29.03
CA GLY A 43 -0.66 -12.93 -29.60
C GLY A 43 -0.27 -13.32 -31.03
N GLY A 44 1.00 -13.14 -31.41
CA GLY A 44 1.50 -13.34 -32.77
C GLY A 44 1.13 -12.21 -33.75
N ILE A 45 0.44 -11.16 -33.30
CA ILE A 45 0.11 -9.98 -34.10
C ILE A 45 0.93 -8.81 -33.56
N PRO A 46 1.90 -8.26 -34.32
CA PRO A 46 2.69 -7.13 -33.86
C PRO A 46 1.83 -5.92 -33.44
N TYR A 47 2.29 -5.18 -32.45
CA TYR A 47 1.75 -3.87 -32.12
C TYR A 47 2.12 -2.85 -33.19
N THR A 48 1.15 -2.02 -33.55
CA THR A 48 1.32 -0.79 -34.33
C THR A 48 0.98 0.42 -33.45
N ALA A 49 1.35 1.62 -33.88
CA ALA A 49 0.98 2.85 -33.18
C ALA A 49 -0.55 2.98 -33.02
N GLU A 50 -1.32 2.61 -34.05
CA GLU A 50 -2.78 2.66 -34.02
C GLU A 50 -3.36 1.68 -33.00
N ARG A 51 -2.80 0.46 -32.91
CA ARG A 51 -3.21 -0.51 -31.88
C ARG A 51 -2.89 0.00 -30.47
N VAL A 52 -1.73 0.63 -30.29
CA VAL A 52 -1.34 1.25 -29.02
C VAL A 52 -2.34 2.33 -28.60
N LEU A 53 -2.72 3.22 -29.52
CA LEU A 53 -3.69 4.29 -29.27
C LEU A 53 -5.10 3.75 -29.02
N ARG A 54 -5.54 2.78 -29.82
CA ARG A 54 -6.85 2.14 -29.64
C ARG A 54 -6.99 1.48 -28.28
N ASN A 55 -6.02 0.66 -27.88
CA ASN A 55 -6.04 -0.01 -26.57
C ASN A 55 -6.10 1.01 -25.42
N ARG A 56 -5.34 2.11 -25.52
CA ARG A 56 -5.38 3.21 -24.53
C ARG A 56 -6.73 3.91 -24.47
N ALA A 57 -7.38 4.12 -25.61
CA ALA A 57 -8.70 4.76 -25.68
C ALA A 57 -9.82 3.90 -25.07
N GLU A 58 -9.64 2.58 -25.03
CA GLU A 58 -10.56 1.63 -24.40
C GLU A 58 -10.36 1.54 -22.86
N GLU A 59 -9.22 2.03 -22.35
CA GLU A 59 -8.89 2.00 -20.92
C GLU A 59 -9.26 3.30 -20.20
N SER A 60 -9.85 3.18 -19.00
CA SER A 60 -10.07 4.32 -18.10
C SER A 60 -8.81 4.62 -17.28
N LEU A 61 -7.79 5.15 -17.96
CA LEU A 61 -6.48 5.45 -17.38
C LEU A 61 -6.54 6.63 -16.40
N ILE A 62 -5.96 6.43 -15.23
CA ILE A 62 -5.70 7.47 -14.23
C ILE A 62 -4.32 8.11 -14.45
N LEU A 63 -3.34 7.32 -14.88
CA LEU A 63 -1.99 7.75 -15.21
C LEU A 63 -1.44 6.87 -16.34
N ASP A 64 -0.71 7.48 -17.27
CA ASP A 64 0.03 6.80 -18.33
C ASP A 64 1.40 7.45 -18.45
N LEU A 65 2.43 6.75 -17.95
CA LEU A 65 3.80 7.22 -17.92
C LEU A 65 4.63 6.48 -18.94
N VAL A 66 5.49 7.21 -19.65
CA VAL A 66 6.57 6.65 -20.46
C VAL A 66 7.92 7.06 -19.88
N ALA A 67 8.90 6.18 -20.00
CA ALA A 67 10.30 6.47 -19.80
C ALA A 67 10.98 6.59 -21.17
N ALA A 68 11.56 7.76 -21.47
CA ALA A 68 12.07 8.09 -22.79
C ALA A 68 13.52 8.58 -22.77
N GLU A 69 14.27 8.27 -23.82
CA GLU A 69 15.55 8.90 -24.16
C GLU A 69 15.42 9.59 -25.53
N GLY A 70 15.04 10.87 -25.51
CA GLY A 70 14.60 11.58 -26.72
C GLY A 70 13.27 11.01 -27.22
N GLU A 71 13.23 10.56 -28.47
CA GLU A 71 12.04 9.93 -29.08
C GLU A 71 11.92 8.43 -28.78
N LYS A 72 12.99 7.80 -28.28
CA LYS A 72 12.98 6.37 -27.99
C LYS A 72 12.27 6.11 -26.66
N ILE A 73 11.22 5.28 -26.70
CA ILE A 73 10.53 4.81 -25.50
C ILE A 73 11.22 3.55 -24.98
N LEU A 74 11.59 3.57 -23.71
CA LEU A 74 12.35 2.52 -23.03
C LEU A 74 11.52 1.76 -21.99
N GLY A 75 10.37 2.30 -21.59
CA GLY A 75 9.42 1.65 -20.69
C GLY A 75 8.14 2.45 -20.58
N TYR A 76 7.09 1.82 -20.08
CA TYR A 76 5.87 2.53 -19.71
C TYR A 76 5.17 1.89 -18.52
N CYS A 77 4.31 2.67 -17.87
CA CYS A 77 3.52 2.24 -16.73
C CYS A 77 2.15 2.91 -16.78
N THR A 78 1.09 2.10 -16.68
CA THR A 78 -0.29 2.59 -16.59
C THR A 78 -0.84 2.38 -15.19
N LEU A 79 -1.74 3.28 -14.77
CA LEU A 79 -2.45 3.23 -13.51
C LEU A 79 -3.93 3.40 -13.77
N THR A 80 -4.76 2.53 -13.21
CA THR A 80 -6.22 2.55 -13.33
C THR A 80 -6.87 2.43 -11.95
N ARG A 81 -8.21 2.47 -11.88
CA ARG A 81 -8.91 2.03 -10.67
C ARG A 81 -8.79 0.52 -10.55
N ASP A 82 -8.55 0.03 -9.34
CA ASP A 82 -8.56 -1.40 -9.09
C ASP A 82 -9.99 -1.96 -9.25
N TRP A 83 -10.13 -3.03 -10.01
CA TRP A 83 -11.43 -3.66 -10.30
C TRP A 83 -11.97 -4.49 -9.12
N ARG A 84 -11.12 -4.84 -8.16
CA ARG A 84 -11.49 -5.53 -6.91
C ARG A 84 -11.88 -4.49 -5.86
N ASP A 85 -11.06 -3.46 -5.63
CA ASP A 85 -11.32 -2.43 -4.63
C ASP A 85 -11.38 -1.02 -5.24
N PRO A 86 -12.56 -0.37 -5.31
CA PRO A 86 -12.67 0.97 -5.87
C PRO A 86 -11.91 2.04 -5.06
N ASN A 87 -11.44 1.72 -3.85
CA ASN A 87 -10.60 2.60 -3.03
C ASN A 87 -9.10 2.42 -3.30
N ALA A 88 -8.71 1.61 -4.29
CA ALA A 88 -7.32 1.41 -4.66
C ALA A 88 -7.05 1.79 -6.12
N LEU A 89 -5.78 2.09 -6.40
CA LEU A 89 -5.29 2.17 -7.77
C LEU A 89 -4.59 0.86 -8.13
N TYR A 90 -4.64 0.50 -9.41
CA TYR A 90 -4.03 -0.71 -9.94
C TYR A 90 -3.01 -0.36 -11.01
N VAL A 91 -1.78 -0.87 -10.88
CA VAL A 91 -0.78 -0.77 -11.96
C VAL A 91 -1.22 -1.70 -13.08
N GLY A 92 -1.86 -1.11 -14.10
CA GLY A 92 -2.44 -1.78 -15.26
C GLY A 92 -1.41 -2.61 -15.99
N PHE A 93 -0.30 -1.96 -16.30
CA PHE A 93 0.82 -2.52 -17.01
C PHE A 93 2.10 -1.83 -16.59
N LEU A 94 3.19 -2.59 -16.53
CA LEU A 94 4.54 -2.08 -16.36
C LEU A 94 5.45 -2.89 -17.26
N ASP A 95 6.16 -2.23 -18.16
CA ASP A 95 7.12 -2.89 -19.02
C ASP A 95 8.32 -1.99 -19.31
N VAL A 96 9.45 -2.63 -19.55
CA VAL A 96 10.71 -1.98 -19.88
C VAL A 96 11.33 -2.78 -21.01
N HIS A 97 11.85 -2.09 -22.02
CA HIS A 97 12.50 -2.74 -23.14
C HIS A 97 13.60 -3.70 -22.63
N PRO A 98 13.66 -4.97 -23.09
CA PRO A 98 14.55 -5.99 -22.53
C PRO A 98 16.02 -5.57 -22.42
N ASP A 99 16.58 -4.93 -23.46
CA ASP A 99 17.97 -4.41 -23.47
C ASP A 99 18.28 -3.31 -22.43
N TYR A 100 17.23 -2.75 -21.82
CA TYR A 100 17.30 -1.66 -20.86
C TYR A 100 16.91 -2.10 -19.44
N HIS A 101 16.66 -3.40 -19.24
CA HIS A 101 16.58 -3.99 -17.92
C HIS A 101 17.85 -3.72 -17.10
N GLY A 102 17.69 -3.60 -15.78
CA GLY A 102 18.80 -3.39 -14.85
C GLY A 102 19.17 -1.93 -14.63
N ARG A 103 18.58 -1.01 -15.39
CA ARG A 103 18.92 0.42 -15.35
C ARG A 103 18.01 1.26 -14.44
N GLY A 104 17.15 0.62 -13.65
CA GLY A 104 16.23 1.29 -12.73
C GLY A 104 15.04 2.00 -13.38
N ILE A 105 14.75 1.75 -14.66
CA ILE A 105 13.62 2.36 -15.38
C ILE A 105 12.28 1.98 -14.75
N GLY A 106 12.03 0.68 -14.56
CA GLY A 106 10.80 0.20 -13.92
C GLY A 106 10.62 0.73 -12.49
N LYS A 107 11.73 0.93 -11.76
CA LYS A 107 11.73 1.57 -10.43
C LYS A 107 11.18 3.00 -10.52
N ARG A 108 11.68 3.82 -11.47
CA ARG A 108 11.26 5.21 -11.64
C ARG A 108 9.79 5.32 -12.06
N LEU A 109 9.35 4.46 -12.97
CA LEU A 109 7.96 4.41 -13.43
C LEU A 109 6.99 4.06 -12.28
N LEU A 110 7.31 3.04 -11.48
CA LEU A 110 6.50 2.67 -10.31
C LEU A 110 6.47 3.75 -9.24
N LEU A 111 7.59 4.44 -9.00
CA LEU A 111 7.61 5.59 -8.08
C LEU A 111 6.66 6.68 -8.55
N GLY A 112 6.60 6.98 -9.85
CA GLY A 112 5.60 7.92 -10.40
C GLY A 112 4.16 7.46 -10.17
N ALA A 113 3.87 6.15 -10.26
CA ALA A 113 2.55 5.61 -9.95
C ALA A 113 2.20 5.74 -8.45
N LEU A 114 3.16 5.48 -7.55
CA LEU A 114 2.97 5.66 -6.10
C LEU A 114 2.80 7.13 -5.74
N GLU A 115 3.57 8.04 -6.34
CA GLU A 115 3.46 9.49 -6.17
C GLU A 115 2.07 10.00 -6.58
N GLU A 116 1.52 9.49 -7.68
CA GLU A 116 0.16 9.83 -8.11
C GLU A 116 -0.90 9.33 -7.12
N ALA A 117 -0.73 8.13 -6.56
CA ALA A 117 -1.63 7.61 -5.52
C ALA A 117 -1.57 8.46 -4.24
N ILE A 118 -0.36 8.86 -3.81
CA ILE A 118 -0.14 9.77 -2.68
C ILE A 118 -0.84 11.10 -2.93
N ARG A 119 -0.62 11.71 -4.11
CA ARG A 119 -1.21 13.01 -4.48
C ARG A 119 -2.74 12.98 -4.47
N ARG A 120 -3.34 11.85 -4.86
CA ARG A 120 -4.80 11.64 -4.85
C ARG A 120 -5.36 11.26 -3.49
N GLY A 121 -4.52 10.97 -2.49
CA GLY A 121 -4.95 10.47 -1.19
C GLY A 121 -5.58 9.08 -1.27
N VAL A 122 -5.22 8.27 -2.28
CA VAL A 122 -5.69 6.88 -2.36
C VAL A 122 -4.91 6.04 -1.36
N PRO A 123 -5.55 5.18 -0.54
CA PRO A 123 -4.88 4.47 0.55
C PRO A 123 -3.79 3.48 0.09
N TYR A 124 -3.97 2.82 -1.06
CA TYR A 124 -2.99 1.84 -1.52
C TYR A 124 -3.02 1.63 -3.04
N VAL A 125 -1.91 1.07 -3.53
CA VAL A 125 -1.73 0.64 -4.92
C VAL A 125 -1.57 -0.87 -4.97
N SER A 126 -2.12 -1.51 -5.98
CA SER A 126 -2.00 -2.94 -6.20
C SER A 126 -1.47 -3.26 -7.60
N LEU A 127 -1.00 -4.49 -7.80
CA LEU A 127 -0.62 -5.03 -9.09
C LEU A 127 -0.70 -6.56 -9.09
N ASN A 128 -0.68 -7.14 -10.28
CA ASN A 128 -0.56 -8.59 -10.46
C ASN A 128 0.65 -8.92 -11.34
N THR A 129 1.27 -10.07 -11.08
CA THR A 129 2.31 -10.65 -11.94
C THR A 129 2.23 -12.19 -11.91
N TRP A 130 3.27 -12.90 -12.37
CA TRP A 130 3.37 -14.35 -12.30
C TRP A 130 4.51 -14.78 -11.36
N SER A 131 4.43 -15.99 -10.82
CA SER A 131 5.39 -16.50 -9.81
C SER A 131 6.81 -16.59 -10.35
N GLY A 132 6.97 -16.86 -11.65
CA GLY A 132 8.28 -16.85 -12.31
C GLY A 132 8.86 -15.45 -12.57
N ASN A 133 8.16 -14.35 -12.25
CA ASN A 133 8.68 -12.99 -12.43
C ASN A 133 9.50 -12.52 -11.23
N GLU A 134 10.50 -13.31 -10.85
CA GLU A 134 11.33 -13.08 -9.65
C GLU A 134 11.95 -11.68 -9.64
N ARG A 135 12.39 -11.22 -10.82
CA ARG A 135 12.96 -9.88 -11.02
C ARG A 135 11.95 -8.78 -10.67
N ALA A 136 10.72 -8.87 -11.16
CA ALA A 136 9.70 -7.87 -10.86
C ALA A 136 9.23 -7.98 -9.40
N ILE A 137 9.02 -9.19 -8.88
CA ILE A 137 8.66 -9.41 -7.46
C ILE A 137 9.69 -8.75 -6.54
N GLY A 138 10.99 -8.96 -6.79
CA GLY A 138 12.07 -8.33 -6.04
C GLY A 138 12.07 -6.80 -6.14
N LEU A 139 11.77 -6.22 -7.32
CA LEU A 139 11.59 -4.78 -7.49
C LEU A 139 10.38 -4.27 -6.70
N TYR A 140 9.23 -4.92 -6.82
CA TYR A 140 7.99 -4.54 -6.15
C TYR A 140 8.19 -4.54 -4.62
N LYS A 141 8.78 -5.60 -4.05
CA LYS A 141 9.05 -5.67 -2.61
C LYS A 141 10.00 -4.57 -2.13
N LYS A 142 11.04 -4.23 -2.91
CA LYS A 142 11.95 -3.09 -2.62
C LYS A 142 11.22 -1.75 -2.59
N LEU A 143 10.11 -1.62 -3.31
CA LEU A 143 9.28 -0.42 -3.33
C LEU A 143 8.15 -0.42 -2.29
N GLY A 144 8.10 -1.44 -1.42
CA GLY A 144 7.11 -1.55 -0.36
C GLY A 144 5.87 -2.35 -0.72
N PHE A 145 5.85 -3.06 -1.86
CA PHE A 145 4.76 -3.99 -2.14
C PHE A 145 4.89 -5.28 -1.31
N PHE A 146 3.77 -5.83 -0.88
CA PHE A 146 3.67 -7.13 -0.22
C PHE A 146 2.92 -8.11 -1.11
N TRP A 147 3.41 -9.34 -1.24
CA TRP A 147 2.72 -10.43 -1.92
C TRP A 147 1.60 -10.96 -1.03
N VAL A 148 0.36 -10.79 -1.48
CA VAL A 148 -0.86 -11.25 -0.81
C VAL A 148 -0.90 -12.80 -0.78
N PRO A 149 -0.95 -13.43 0.40
CA PRO A 149 -0.97 -14.89 0.51
C PRO A 149 -2.17 -15.54 -0.20
N GLY A 150 -1.94 -16.72 -0.79
CA GLY A 150 -2.99 -17.50 -1.45
C GLY A 150 -3.45 -16.91 -2.79
N THR A 151 -2.61 -16.09 -3.44
CA THR A 151 -2.92 -15.47 -4.73
C THR A 151 -1.89 -15.82 -5.79
N SER A 152 -2.29 -15.78 -7.07
CA SER A 152 -1.37 -15.84 -8.21
C SER A 152 -0.59 -14.52 -8.35
N VAL A 153 0.25 -14.22 -7.36
CA VAL A 153 1.09 -13.03 -7.22
C VAL A 153 0.36 -11.70 -7.37
N ARG A 154 -0.69 -11.50 -6.56
CA ARG A 154 -1.18 -10.15 -6.29
C ARG A 154 -0.27 -9.49 -5.28
N MET A 155 0.07 -8.22 -5.52
CA MET A 155 0.86 -7.43 -4.61
C MET A 155 0.17 -6.12 -4.25
N GLU A 156 0.39 -5.64 -3.03
CA GLU A 156 -0.27 -4.45 -2.48
C GLU A 156 0.75 -3.56 -1.77
N ASN A 157 0.61 -2.24 -1.93
CA ASN A 157 1.52 -1.23 -1.41
C ASN A 157 0.74 -0.12 -0.70
N PHE A 158 1.04 0.07 0.60
CA PHE A 158 0.38 1.02 1.50
C PHE A 158 1.22 2.26 1.80
N ILE A 159 2.35 2.45 1.11
CA ILE A 159 3.13 3.70 1.19
C ILE A 159 2.24 4.94 1.00
N PRO A 160 1.24 4.96 0.09
CA PRO A 160 0.32 6.11 -0.01
C PRO A 160 -0.41 6.46 1.29
N ALA A 161 -1.08 5.50 1.95
CA ALA A 161 -1.72 5.73 3.24
C ALA A 161 -0.71 6.11 4.33
N ILE A 162 0.46 5.45 4.35
CA ILE A 162 1.51 5.67 5.35
C ILE A 162 2.06 7.09 5.25
N LEU A 163 2.46 7.55 4.06
CA LEU A 163 2.95 8.91 3.84
C LEU A 163 1.84 9.96 3.90
N GLY A 164 0.57 9.55 3.83
CA GLY A 164 -0.58 10.38 4.17
C GLY A 164 -0.61 10.84 5.63
N ASN A 165 0.05 10.11 6.52
CA ASN A 165 -0.01 10.33 7.96
C ASN A 165 0.97 11.43 8.45
N PRO A 166 0.51 12.44 9.22
CA PRO A 166 1.36 13.53 9.70
C PRO A 166 2.56 13.08 10.53
N TRP A 167 2.41 12.05 11.36
CA TRP A 167 3.48 11.57 12.24
C TRP A 167 4.60 10.88 11.45
N VAL A 168 4.24 10.18 10.35
CA VAL A 168 5.22 9.60 9.43
C VAL A 168 5.99 10.72 8.72
N ARG A 169 5.30 11.77 8.27
CA ARG A 169 5.93 12.93 7.63
C ARG A 169 6.87 13.66 8.58
N GLU A 170 6.47 13.83 9.84
CA GLU A 170 7.32 14.42 10.87
C GLU A 170 8.60 13.58 11.09
N PHE A 171 8.47 12.26 11.23
CA PHE A 171 9.61 11.35 11.37
C PHE A 171 10.56 11.41 10.17
N LEU A 172 10.02 11.36 8.94
CA LEU A 172 10.81 11.38 7.72
C LEU A 172 11.42 12.75 7.40
N GLY A 173 10.77 13.85 7.80
CA GLY A 173 11.18 15.21 7.46
C GLY A 173 11.32 15.42 5.96
N ASP A 174 12.52 15.82 5.53
CA ASP A 174 12.92 16.04 4.13
C ASP A 174 13.55 14.80 3.48
N ALA A 175 13.73 13.71 4.23
CA ALA A 175 14.38 12.52 3.71
C ALA A 175 13.51 11.81 2.68
N ASN A 176 14.15 11.22 1.66
CA ASN A 176 13.47 10.32 0.75
C ASN A 176 13.02 9.07 1.53
N TRP A 177 11.71 8.85 1.59
CA TRP A 177 11.11 7.72 2.32
C TRP A 177 11.68 6.37 1.88
N LEU A 178 12.06 6.25 0.60
CA LEU A 178 12.57 5.00 0.05
C LEU A 178 13.96 4.66 0.60
N ASP A 179 14.78 5.66 0.86
CA ASP A 179 16.10 5.49 1.47
C ASP A 179 16.00 5.17 2.96
N CYS A 180 14.85 5.51 3.58
CA CYS A 180 14.54 5.19 4.98
C CYS A 180 13.86 3.82 5.13
N LEU A 181 13.18 3.31 4.10
CA LEU A 181 12.47 2.04 4.15
C LEU A 181 13.45 0.87 4.36
N ARG A 182 13.14 -0.02 5.30
CA ARG A 182 13.88 -1.24 5.59
C ARG A 182 12.98 -2.44 5.43
N ARG A 183 13.47 -3.40 4.66
CA ARG A 183 12.73 -4.63 4.39
C ARG A 183 13.69 -5.73 3.94
N GLU A 184 13.50 -6.92 4.48
CA GLU A 184 14.05 -8.14 3.90
C GLU A 184 13.29 -8.49 2.62
N ILE A 185 14.04 -8.86 1.56
CA ILE A 185 13.47 -9.19 0.25
C ILE A 185 13.52 -10.71 0.07
N THR A 186 12.39 -11.36 0.28
CA THR A 186 12.16 -12.78 -0.02
C THR A 186 11.22 -12.92 -1.23
N LEU A 187 11.38 -13.97 -2.02
CA LEU A 187 10.51 -14.25 -3.18
C LEU A 187 9.31 -15.14 -2.80
N GLU A 188 8.73 -14.86 -1.63
CA GLU A 188 7.65 -15.65 -1.05
C GLU A 188 6.44 -14.77 -0.72
N GLU A 189 5.31 -15.42 -0.42
CA GLU A 189 4.12 -14.75 0.09
C GLU A 189 4.38 -14.12 1.46
N ASP A 190 3.87 -12.90 1.68
CA ASP A 190 4.06 -12.21 2.95
C ASP A 190 3.02 -12.65 3.98
N ARG A 191 3.40 -13.65 4.78
CA ARG A 191 2.52 -14.39 5.70
C ARG A 191 2.58 -13.95 7.15
N GLU A 192 3.29 -12.86 7.49
CA GLU A 192 3.41 -12.38 8.87
C GLU A 192 2.04 -12.22 9.56
N GLU A 193 1.97 -12.72 10.79
CA GLU A 193 0.82 -12.57 11.67
C GLU A 193 1.24 -11.85 12.96
N TRP A 194 0.35 -11.00 13.46
CA TRP A 194 0.54 -10.29 14.70
C TRP A 194 -0.80 -10.11 15.41
N ARG A 195 -0.87 -10.45 16.70
CA ARG A 195 -2.13 -10.44 17.49
C ARG A 195 -3.27 -11.21 16.80
N GLY A 196 -2.97 -12.41 16.28
CA GLY A 196 -3.95 -13.33 15.68
C GLY A 196 -4.54 -12.90 14.34
N ARG A 197 -3.90 -11.95 13.64
CA ARG A 197 -4.32 -11.47 12.32
C ARG A 197 -3.14 -11.32 11.39
N GLY A 198 -3.42 -11.40 10.10
CA GLY A 198 -2.47 -11.11 9.06
C GLY A 198 -2.09 -9.64 8.98
N ILE A 199 -0.80 -9.33 8.91
CA ILE A 199 -0.32 -7.95 8.81
C ILE A 199 0.71 -7.73 7.71
N TYR A 200 0.94 -6.46 7.35
CA TYR A 200 2.11 -6.00 6.60
C TYR A 200 2.88 -4.97 7.43
N ARG A 201 4.14 -5.26 7.75
CA ARG A 201 4.99 -4.38 8.57
C ARG A 201 5.90 -3.52 7.71
N TYR A 202 5.70 -2.22 7.76
CA TYR A 202 6.62 -1.24 7.18
C TYR A 202 7.53 -0.71 8.27
N ARG A 203 8.84 -0.78 8.07
CA ARG A 203 9.85 -0.22 8.98
C ARG A 203 10.63 0.87 8.27
N PHE A 204 10.70 2.05 8.87
CA PHE A 204 11.51 3.17 8.41
C PHE A 204 12.60 3.45 9.44
N GLU A 205 13.81 3.69 8.98
CA GLU A 205 14.96 4.04 9.82
C GLU A 205 15.62 5.32 9.32
N ARG A 206 15.85 6.26 10.24
CA ARG A 206 16.48 7.55 9.95
C ARG A 206 17.24 8.05 11.17
N ALA A 207 18.47 8.51 10.96
CA ALA A 207 19.30 9.14 11.99
C ALA A 207 19.43 8.33 13.31
N GLY A 208 19.47 7.00 13.21
CA GLY A 208 19.55 6.10 14.38
C GLY A 208 18.22 5.85 15.09
N ASP A 209 17.12 6.42 14.61
CA ASP A 209 15.76 6.21 15.10
C ASP A 209 14.94 5.35 14.11
N PHE A 210 13.78 4.85 14.55
CA PHE A 210 12.89 4.06 13.72
C PHE A 210 11.40 4.35 13.94
N LEU A 211 10.62 4.07 12.90
CA LEU A 211 9.17 4.05 12.94
C LEU A 211 8.65 2.80 12.23
N GLU A 212 7.80 2.03 12.90
CA GLU A 212 7.06 0.93 12.28
C GLU A 212 5.59 1.28 12.14
N VAL A 213 5.04 1.00 10.96
CA VAL A 213 3.61 1.08 10.68
C VAL A 213 3.13 -0.32 10.30
N ILE A 214 2.21 -0.86 11.08
CA ILE A 214 1.66 -2.20 10.88
C ILE A 214 0.30 -2.07 10.23
N ILE A 215 0.16 -2.57 9.01
CA ILE A 215 -1.11 -2.59 8.27
C ILE A 215 -1.85 -3.89 8.56
N ASP A 216 -3.13 -3.82 8.92
CA ASP A 216 -4.02 -4.98 8.92
C ASP A 216 -4.34 -5.32 7.45
N ARG A 217 -3.93 -6.52 7.00
CA ARG A 217 -4.05 -6.93 5.58
C ARG A 217 -5.46 -6.91 5.05
N GLU A 218 -6.45 -6.99 5.93
CA GLU A 218 -7.83 -7.22 5.56
C GLU A 218 -8.69 -5.98 5.83
N ALA A 219 -8.36 -5.18 6.86
CA ALA A 219 -8.89 -3.81 6.98
C ALA A 219 -8.23 -2.83 5.99
N LYS A 220 -7.09 -3.21 5.38
CA LYS A 220 -6.33 -2.40 4.40
C LYS A 220 -5.90 -1.03 4.96
N ARG A 221 -5.59 -0.98 6.26
CA ARG A 221 -5.31 0.26 7.01
C ARG A 221 -4.30 0.01 8.14
N PRO A 222 -3.59 1.05 8.63
CA PRO A 222 -2.75 0.92 9.81
C PRO A 222 -3.54 0.44 11.01
N CYS A 223 -3.01 -0.53 11.75
CA CYS A 223 -3.55 -1.02 13.03
C CYS A 223 -2.58 -0.78 14.20
N ALA A 224 -1.32 -0.44 13.90
CA ALA A 224 -0.37 0.01 14.91
C ALA A 224 0.69 0.95 14.32
N PHE A 225 1.21 1.79 15.20
CA PHE A 225 2.36 2.66 15.03
C PHE A 225 3.31 2.41 16.20
N LEU A 226 4.56 2.03 15.91
CA LEU A 226 5.56 1.72 16.93
C LEU A 226 6.82 2.53 16.70
N SER A 227 7.24 3.30 17.70
CA SER A 227 8.53 3.98 17.73
C SER A 227 9.15 3.92 19.12
N PRO A 228 10.42 4.32 19.28
CA PRO A 228 11.04 4.53 20.58
C PRO A 228 10.40 5.63 21.43
N ARG A 229 9.65 6.54 20.82
CA ARG A 229 9.09 7.75 21.46
C ARG A 229 7.61 7.62 21.81
N PHE A 230 6.86 6.95 20.94
CA PHE A 230 5.43 6.69 21.12
C PHE A 230 5.03 5.39 20.44
N SER A 231 4.08 4.67 21.04
CA SER A 231 3.37 3.61 20.35
C SER A 231 1.86 3.69 20.55
N ALA A 232 1.16 3.31 19.49
CA ALA A 232 -0.28 3.30 19.38
C ALA A 232 -0.71 2.00 18.70
N GLU A 233 -1.59 1.24 19.34
CA GLU A 233 -2.05 -0.06 18.86
C GLU A 233 -3.57 -0.16 18.97
N LEU A 234 -4.19 -0.85 18.00
CA LEU A 234 -5.61 -1.20 18.00
C LEU A 234 -5.76 -2.69 17.65
N TRP A 235 -6.53 -3.44 18.45
CA TRP A 235 -6.79 -4.85 18.21
C TRP A 235 -8.13 -5.31 18.78
N THR A 236 -8.61 -6.47 18.33
CA THR A 236 -9.70 -7.21 18.96
C THR A 236 -9.13 -8.41 19.71
N GLU A 237 -9.84 -8.95 20.69
CA GLU A 237 -9.44 -10.19 21.36
C GLU A 237 -9.26 -11.36 20.36
N PRO A 238 -8.32 -12.29 20.62
CA PRO A 238 -8.21 -13.53 19.87
C PRO A 238 -9.48 -14.37 20.03
N GLY A 239 -10.35 -14.33 19.01
CA GLY A 239 -11.66 -14.97 19.02
C GLY A 239 -12.55 -14.21 18.05
N LYS A 240 -13.25 -14.92 17.17
CA LYS A 240 -14.03 -14.25 16.12
C LYS A 240 -15.10 -13.38 16.81
N PRO A 241 -15.14 -12.06 16.59
CA PRO A 241 -16.35 -11.28 16.84
C PRO A 241 -17.55 -12.11 16.38
N ARG A 242 -18.61 -12.20 17.16
CA ARG A 242 -19.83 -12.88 16.69
C ARG A 242 -20.78 -11.80 16.25
N ALA A 243 -21.40 -12.00 15.09
CA ALA A 243 -22.39 -11.06 14.60
C ALA A 243 -23.43 -10.77 15.69
N ILE A 244 -23.79 -9.49 15.85
CA ILE A 244 -24.83 -9.02 16.78
C ILE A 244 -24.45 -9.13 18.27
N LEU A 245 -23.44 -9.94 18.63
CA LEU A 245 -22.94 -10.01 20.00
C LEU A 245 -21.88 -8.94 20.25
N PRO A 246 -21.95 -8.21 21.37
CA PRO A 246 -20.95 -7.21 21.69
C PRO A 246 -19.61 -7.84 22.07
N PHE A 247 -18.53 -7.20 21.66
CA PHE A 247 -17.15 -7.56 22.00
C PHE A 247 -16.32 -6.29 22.16
N ASP A 248 -15.13 -6.44 22.74
CA ASP A 248 -14.25 -5.31 23.01
C ASP A 248 -13.22 -5.11 21.90
N VAL A 249 -13.11 -3.86 21.48
CA VAL A 249 -12.01 -3.35 20.66
C VAL A 249 -11.04 -2.65 21.59
N HIS A 250 -9.87 -3.25 21.74
CA HIS A 250 -8.82 -2.83 22.66
C HIS A 250 -7.84 -1.90 21.97
N TRP A 251 -7.35 -0.92 22.72
CA TRP A 251 -6.29 -0.02 22.28
C TRP A 251 -5.24 0.16 23.37
N ARG A 252 -4.02 0.47 22.94
CA ARG A 252 -2.89 0.81 23.82
C ARG A 252 -2.18 2.03 23.26
N LEU A 253 -2.01 3.03 24.11
CA LEU A 253 -1.14 4.17 23.87
C LEU A 253 -0.01 4.13 24.88
N GLU A 254 1.21 4.44 24.45
CA GLU A 254 2.37 4.47 25.32
C GLU A 254 3.25 5.65 24.94
N ASN A 255 3.40 6.56 25.90
CA ASN A 255 4.36 7.65 25.82
C ASN A 255 5.70 7.16 26.36
N LYS A 256 6.69 7.05 25.48
CA LYS A 256 8.05 6.60 25.82
C LYS A 256 9.04 7.76 25.85
N ASP A 257 8.59 8.98 25.61
CA ASP A 257 9.38 10.20 25.74
C ASP A 257 9.48 10.69 27.19
N GLU A 258 10.27 11.74 27.40
CA GLU A 258 10.44 12.43 28.69
C GLU A 258 9.43 13.57 28.93
N LYS A 259 8.63 13.92 27.92
CA LYS A 259 7.63 14.99 27.99
C LYS A 259 6.23 14.40 28.06
N PRO A 260 5.30 14.99 28.81
CA PRO A 260 3.91 14.57 28.79
C PRO A 260 3.29 14.79 27.41
N LEU A 261 2.35 13.91 27.04
CA LEU A 261 1.60 13.97 25.80
C LEU A 261 0.12 13.80 26.09
N THR A 262 -0.72 14.67 25.53
CA THR A 262 -2.17 14.50 25.59
C THR A 262 -2.69 14.03 24.25
N VAL A 263 -3.41 12.91 24.24
CA VAL A 263 -4.01 12.33 23.02
C VAL A 263 -5.51 12.24 23.22
N ALA A 264 -6.28 12.86 22.33
CA ALA A 264 -7.72 12.61 22.25
C ALA A 264 -7.95 11.36 21.42
N VAL A 265 -8.70 10.42 21.99
CA VAL A 265 -9.08 9.17 21.34
C VAL A 265 -10.56 9.23 20.96
N ALA A 266 -10.90 8.84 19.73
CA ALA A 266 -12.28 8.74 19.28
C ALA A 266 -12.50 7.47 18.45
N ALA A 267 -13.43 6.63 18.89
CA ALA A 267 -13.79 5.40 18.21
C ALA A 267 -14.92 5.63 17.20
N ARG A 268 -14.79 5.01 16.01
CA ARG A 268 -15.78 5.07 14.93
C ARG A 268 -15.81 3.73 14.18
N GLY A 269 -16.96 3.37 13.60
CA GLY A 269 -17.09 2.15 12.81
C GLY A 269 -17.30 2.44 11.33
N ASP A 270 -16.86 1.51 10.48
CA ASP A 270 -17.34 1.41 9.10
C ASP A 270 -18.85 1.12 9.06
N PRO A 271 -19.56 1.30 7.92
CA PRO A 271 -20.96 0.91 7.81
C PRO A 271 -21.21 -0.53 8.28
N GLY A 272 -22.15 -0.70 9.22
CA GLY A 272 -22.46 -1.99 9.87
C GLY A 272 -21.55 -2.37 11.04
N VAL A 273 -20.70 -1.44 11.51
CA VAL A 273 -19.91 -1.53 12.73
C VAL A 273 -20.37 -0.44 13.70
N GLU A 274 -20.99 -0.84 14.80
CA GLU A 274 -21.45 0.05 15.86
C GLU A 274 -20.39 0.08 16.96
N ILE A 275 -19.68 1.20 17.05
CA ILE A 275 -18.72 1.48 18.12
C ILE A 275 -18.74 2.99 18.37
N SER A 276 -18.75 3.37 19.64
CA SER A 276 -18.68 4.76 20.03
C SER A 276 -17.93 4.88 21.35
N GLY A 277 -17.30 6.02 21.53
CA GLY A 277 -16.51 6.31 22.70
C GLY A 277 -15.39 7.27 22.36
N GLY A 278 -14.97 8.04 23.35
CA GLY A 278 -13.84 8.92 23.22
C GLY A 278 -13.45 9.46 24.58
N GLU A 279 -12.15 9.70 24.73
CA GLU A 279 -11.55 10.16 25.98
C GLU A 279 -10.34 11.02 25.65
N LEU A 280 -10.11 12.05 26.45
CA LEU A 280 -8.86 12.80 26.42
C LEU A 280 -7.88 12.12 27.38
N ILE A 281 -6.78 11.59 26.85
CA ILE A 281 -5.84 10.78 27.62
C ILE A 281 -4.57 11.60 27.88
N PRO A 282 -4.34 12.06 29.12
CA PRO A 282 -3.04 12.55 29.53
C PRO A 282 -2.10 11.35 29.73
N LEU A 283 -0.98 11.34 28.99
CA LEU A 283 0.08 10.35 29.13
C LEU A 283 1.31 11.03 29.72
N GLU A 284 1.56 10.77 31.00
CA GLU A 284 2.82 11.15 31.66
C GLU A 284 4.03 10.49 30.96
N PRO A 285 5.24 11.03 31.15
CA PRO A 285 6.46 10.41 30.65
C PRO A 285 6.56 8.93 31.06
N LYS A 286 6.94 8.06 30.12
CA LYS A 286 7.05 6.60 30.31
C LYS A 286 5.75 5.89 30.72
N ALA A 287 4.60 6.53 30.59
CA ALA A 287 3.31 5.94 30.94
C ALA A 287 2.68 5.21 29.75
N ALA A 288 1.96 4.12 30.06
CA ALA A 288 1.09 3.42 29.13
C ALA A 288 -0.35 3.48 29.59
N ARG A 289 -1.28 3.64 28.65
CA ARG A 289 -2.72 3.53 28.87
C ARG A 289 -3.29 2.47 27.95
N VAL A 290 -4.07 1.57 28.55
CA VAL A 290 -4.86 0.57 27.82
C VAL A 290 -6.32 0.85 28.10
N GLY A 291 -7.15 0.73 27.08
CA GLY A 291 -8.60 0.81 27.22
C GLY A 291 -9.29 0.01 26.15
N ALA A 292 -10.61 -0.02 26.24
CA ALA A 292 -11.46 -0.74 25.31
C ALA A 292 -12.74 0.04 25.03
N PHE A 293 -13.24 -0.10 23.81
CA PHE A 293 -14.58 0.35 23.45
C PHE A 293 -15.42 -0.85 23.03
N ARG A 294 -16.65 -0.86 23.51
CA ARG A 294 -17.60 -1.91 23.19
C ARG A 294 -18.09 -1.73 21.75
N CYS A 295 -18.01 -2.81 20.98
CA CYS A 295 -18.33 -2.84 19.57
C CYS A 295 -19.37 -3.91 19.28
N VAL A 296 -20.28 -3.63 18.35
CA VAL A 296 -21.22 -4.60 17.76
C VAL A 296 -21.04 -4.55 16.25
N VAL A 297 -21.09 -5.71 15.59
CA VAL A 297 -21.03 -5.77 14.12
C VAL A 297 -22.27 -6.46 13.61
N THR A 298 -23.00 -5.75 12.75
CA THR A 298 -24.22 -6.22 12.08
C THR A 298 -23.97 -6.53 10.61
N ALA A 299 -22.85 -6.05 10.04
CA ALA A 299 -22.42 -6.39 8.68
C ALA A 299 -22.17 -7.90 8.55
N MET A 300 -23.09 -8.59 7.88
CA MET A 300 -22.96 -10.00 7.52
C MET A 300 -22.39 -10.15 6.12
N GLY A 301 -21.26 -10.85 6.01
CA GLY A 301 -20.57 -11.11 4.75
C GLY A 301 -19.45 -10.12 4.46
N SER A 302 -18.36 -10.65 3.90
CA SER A 302 -17.30 -9.85 3.30
C SER A 302 -17.33 -10.12 1.80
N ASP A 303 -17.56 -9.10 0.97
CA ASP A 303 -17.12 -9.19 -0.42
C ASP A 303 -15.59 -9.33 -0.36
N PRO A 304 -15.00 -10.46 -0.78
CA PRO A 304 -13.56 -10.67 -0.70
C PRO A 304 -12.77 -9.63 -1.53
N ARG A 305 -13.45 -8.87 -2.39
CA ARG A 305 -12.88 -7.80 -3.20
C ARG A 305 -12.79 -6.47 -2.45
N ARG A 306 -13.56 -6.26 -1.37
CA ARG A 306 -13.59 -5.01 -0.60
C ARG A 306 -12.82 -5.15 0.73
N PRO A 307 -12.28 -4.05 1.28
CA PRO A 307 -11.75 -4.04 2.65
C PRO A 307 -12.84 -4.54 3.61
N ALA A 308 -12.43 -5.37 4.57
CA ALA A 308 -13.35 -5.83 5.59
C ALA A 308 -13.83 -4.64 6.46
N PRO A 309 -15.08 -4.66 6.95
CA PRO A 309 -15.54 -3.68 7.93
C PRO A 309 -14.57 -3.64 9.11
N ALA A 310 -14.22 -2.42 9.53
CA ALA A 310 -13.27 -2.20 10.60
C ALA A 310 -13.85 -1.30 11.69
N ALA A 311 -13.43 -1.56 12.93
CA ALA A 311 -13.46 -0.54 13.97
C ALA A 311 -12.25 0.36 13.77
N ARG A 312 -12.45 1.67 13.93
CA ARG A 312 -11.45 2.70 13.74
C ARG A 312 -11.25 3.48 15.03
N LEU A 313 -10.02 3.92 15.21
CA LEU A 313 -9.60 4.78 16.31
C LEU A 313 -8.86 5.98 15.72
N SER A 314 -9.45 7.16 15.85
CA SER A 314 -8.77 8.42 15.54
C SER A 314 -8.05 8.89 16.80
N LEU A 315 -6.74 9.13 16.68
CA LEU A 315 -5.85 9.66 17.70
C LEU A 315 -5.48 11.08 17.29
N LEU A 316 -5.91 12.07 18.08
CA LEU A 316 -5.63 13.48 17.81
C LEU A 316 -4.63 14.01 18.83
N SER A 317 -3.58 14.65 18.34
CA SER A 317 -2.53 15.29 19.13
C SER A 317 -2.09 16.59 18.46
N GLU A 318 -1.16 17.32 19.06
CA GLU A 318 -0.54 18.50 18.43
C GLU A 318 0.17 18.18 17.10
N ALA A 319 0.72 16.96 16.96
CA ALA A 319 1.35 16.48 15.72
C ALA A 319 0.33 16.17 14.60
N GLY A 320 -0.97 16.19 14.92
CA GLY A 320 -2.06 15.91 14.00
C GLY A 320 -2.78 14.59 14.29
N THR A 321 -3.58 14.16 13.32
CA THR A 321 -4.46 12.99 13.44
C THR A 321 -3.80 11.73 12.90
N LEU A 322 -3.79 10.68 13.71
CA LEU A 322 -3.44 9.32 13.33
C LEU A 322 -4.70 8.44 13.39
N GLU A 323 -5.02 7.76 12.29
CA GLU A 323 -6.08 6.77 12.27
C GLU A 323 -5.52 5.35 12.33
N LEU A 324 -6.03 4.58 13.28
CA LEU A 324 -5.87 3.13 13.34
C LEU A 324 -7.18 2.44 12.96
N ALA A 325 -7.09 1.25 12.40
CA ALA A 325 -8.23 0.40 12.13
C ALA A 325 -7.87 -1.05 12.38
N CYS A 326 -8.78 -1.78 13.00
CA CYS A 326 -8.69 -3.21 13.15
C CYS A 326 -9.88 -3.86 12.46
N ARG A 327 -9.60 -4.91 11.70
CA ARG A 327 -10.64 -5.65 11.03
C ARG A 327 -11.59 -6.32 12.02
N LEU A 328 -12.85 -6.45 11.60
CA LEU A 328 -13.87 -7.29 12.22
C LEU A 328 -14.32 -8.42 11.26
N ARG A 329 -14.10 -9.70 11.61
CA ARG A 329 -14.80 -10.86 11.00
C ARG A 329 -15.88 -11.35 11.94
N PRO A 330 -17.14 -10.92 11.80
CA PRO A 330 -18.21 -11.55 12.54
C PRO A 330 -18.40 -13.01 12.07
N ALA A 331 -18.21 -13.98 12.97
CA ALA A 331 -18.75 -15.32 12.79
C ALA A 331 -20.27 -15.28 13.03
N PRO A 332 -21.07 -16.11 12.35
CA PRO A 332 -22.48 -16.23 12.69
C PRO A 332 -22.65 -16.62 14.18
N PRO A 333 -23.77 -16.20 14.82
CA PRO A 333 -24.11 -16.70 16.15
C PRO A 333 -24.15 -18.24 16.12
N VAL A 334 -23.69 -18.89 17.19
CA VAL A 334 -23.93 -20.33 17.33
C VAL A 334 -25.38 -20.51 17.72
N GLU A 335 -26.16 -21.13 16.85
CA GLU A 335 -27.47 -21.65 17.21
C GLU A 335 -27.27 -22.88 18.09
N ILE A 336 -27.64 -22.78 19.36
CA ILE A 336 -27.78 -23.95 20.23
C ILE A 336 -29.23 -24.38 20.11
N SER A 337 -29.52 -25.36 19.25
CA SER A 337 -30.78 -26.07 19.34
C SER A 337 -30.68 -27.10 20.47
N PRO A 338 -31.59 -27.09 21.46
CA PRO A 338 -31.83 -28.32 22.20
C PRO A 338 -32.29 -29.35 21.16
N GLY A 339 -31.56 -30.46 21.04
CA GLY A 339 -31.92 -31.55 20.13
C GLY A 339 -33.34 -32.11 20.41
N PRO A 340 -33.86 -32.95 19.51
CA PRO A 340 -35.26 -33.37 19.50
C PRO A 340 -35.75 -34.03 20.81
#